data_AF-A0A369GCJ8-F1
#
_entry.id   AF-A0A369GCJ8-F1
#
_cell.length_a   1.000
_cell.length_b   1.000
_cell.length_c   1.000
_cell.angle_alpha   90.00
_cell.angle_beta   90.00
_cell.angle_gamma   90.00
#
_symmetry.space_group_name_H-M   'P 1'
#
loop_
_entity.id
_entity.type
_entity.pdbx_description
1 polymer ?
#
loop_
_entity_poly.entity_id
_entity_poly.type
_entity_poly.pdbx_seq_one_letter_code
_entity_poly.pdbx_strand_id
1 'polypeptide(L)'
;RHLLLVTFLPTLNAIFSFDYQHLYIDIPDIVNMAPLVDFEKQSLLVSVCSIAFNPLFWNIVARQEYHNKLLTNLFGGNSRRACYALAATIFSLGLIRDWLYKSAIQEQPSHPLLQTPISRLVAFALLASGNVLVLSSTWALGITGTFLGDYFGILMDRIVTGFPFNVCGAPMYWGSTMSFLGTALLLGKPAGILITAWVYFVYCLALRYEDPFTAAIYAKRDRERAASGGAVKKQT
;
A
#
# COMPACT_ATOMS: atom_id res chain seq x y z
N ARG A 1 2.37 -0.46 -60.85
CA ARG A 1 3.31 -0.50 -59.70
C ARG A 1 4.28 0.67 -59.89
N HIS A 2 4.52 1.51 -58.89
CA HIS A 2 5.33 2.76 -58.90
C HIS A 2 4.62 4.12 -58.88
N LEU A 3 3.43 4.27 -58.27
CA LEU A 3 2.91 5.62 -57.98
C LEU A 3 2.13 5.76 -56.66
N LEU A 4 2.42 4.92 -55.66
CA LEU A 4 1.80 4.98 -54.31
C LEU A 4 2.82 4.97 -53.16
N LEU A 5 4.12 5.11 -53.45
CA LEU A 5 5.20 5.02 -52.46
C LEU A 5 5.89 6.36 -52.14
N VAL A 6 5.49 7.47 -52.76
CA VAL A 6 6.23 8.75 -52.64
C VAL A 6 5.50 9.79 -51.78
N THR A 7 4.22 9.60 -51.46
CA THR A 7 3.45 10.54 -50.62
C THR A 7 3.35 10.16 -49.14
N PHE A 8 3.93 9.03 -48.72
CA PHE A 8 3.95 8.58 -47.31
C PHE A 8 5.34 8.57 -46.65
N LEU A 9 6.40 8.96 -47.36
CA LEU A 9 7.74 9.06 -46.78
C LEU A 9 8.01 10.35 -45.97
N PRO A 10 7.44 11.54 -46.28
CA PRO A 10 7.73 12.74 -45.48
C PRO A 10 7.11 12.69 -44.09
N THR A 11 5.96 12.02 -43.94
CA THR A 11 5.26 11.84 -42.66
C THR A 11 5.89 10.76 -41.77
N LEU A 12 6.59 9.77 -42.35
CA LEU A 12 7.38 8.80 -41.58
C LEU A 12 8.71 9.38 -41.09
N ASN A 13 9.39 10.23 -41.88
CA ASN A 13 10.60 10.91 -41.42
C ASN A 13 10.31 11.93 -40.31
N ALA A 14 9.14 12.58 -40.28
CA ALA A 14 8.76 13.47 -39.17
C ALA A 14 8.49 12.72 -37.85
N ILE A 15 8.20 11.41 -37.91
CA ILE A 15 7.98 10.56 -36.72
C ILE A 15 9.30 9.94 -36.20
N PHE A 16 10.31 9.80 -37.07
CA PHE A 16 11.62 9.22 -36.72
C PHE A 16 12.79 10.21 -36.67
N SER A 17 12.56 11.50 -36.94
CA SER A 17 13.54 12.57 -36.75
C SER A 17 13.35 13.25 -35.39
N PHE A 18 13.23 12.48 -34.32
CA PHE A 18 13.39 13.04 -32.98
C PHE A 18 14.89 13.28 -32.80
N ASP A 19 15.27 14.55 -32.91
CA ASP A 19 16.63 15.04 -32.80
C ASP A 19 17.20 14.68 -31.42
N TYR A 20 17.95 13.57 -31.35
CA TYR A 20 18.67 13.16 -30.13
C TYR A 20 19.83 14.12 -29.81
N GLN A 21 20.14 15.06 -30.70
CA GLN A 21 21.29 15.95 -30.57
C GLN A 21 21.04 17.16 -29.68
N HIS A 22 19.80 17.36 -29.22
CA HIS A 22 19.44 18.34 -28.19
C HIS A 22 19.32 17.77 -26.76
N LEU A 23 19.73 16.51 -26.54
CA LEU A 23 19.90 15.95 -25.18
C LEU A 23 21.37 16.05 -24.70
N TYR A 24 22.10 17.08 -25.13
CA TYR A 24 23.15 17.63 -24.28
C TYR A 24 22.44 18.48 -23.23
N ILE A 25 22.04 17.85 -22.13
CA ILE A 25 21.86 18.58 -20.88
C ILE A 25 23.24 19.20 -20.65
N ASP A 26 23.36 20.53 -20.82
CA ASP A 26 24.46 21.28 -20.22
C ASP A 26 24.41 20.91 -18.74
N ILE A 27 25.20 19.91 -18.33
CA ILE A 27 25.42 19.59 -16.93
C ILE A 27 26.18 20.81 -16.43
N PRO A 28 25.55 21.74 -15.70
CA PRO A 28 26.29 22.85 -15.17
C PRO A 28 27.33 22.22 -14.24
N ASP A 29 28.60 22.52 -14.47
CA ASP A 29 29.63 22.34 -13.45
C ASP A 29 29.05 22.91 -12.15
N ILE A 30 29.07 22.08 -11.10
CA ILE A 30 28.28 22.13 -9.87
C ILE A 30 26.99 21.28 -9.93
N VAL A 31 27.14 19.97 -10.18
CA VAL A 31 26.40 19.00 -9.36
C VAL A 31 26.86 19.27 -7.93
N ASN A 32 26.12 20.11 -7.22
CA ASN A 32 26.22 20.19 -5.79
C ASN A 32 26.06 18.74 -5.30
N MET A 33 27.14 18.11 -4.80
CA MET A 33 27.11 16.75 -4.25
C MET A 33 26.37 16.74 -2.90
N ALA A 34 25.26 17.46 -2.83
CA ALA A 34 24.31 17.33 -1.75
C ALA A 34 23.87 15.86 -1.74
N PRO A 35 23.92 15.19 -0.58
CA PRO A 35 23.56 13.79 -0.49
C PRO A 35 22.11 13.61 -0.96
N LEU A 36 21.83 12.51 -1.68
CA LEU A 36 20.47 12.18 -2.14
C LEU A 36 19.50 11.99 -0.97
N VAL A 37 20.04 11.63 0.20
CA VAL A 37 19.32 11.44 1.46
C VAL A 37 20.15 12.04 2.59
N ASP A 38 19.55 12.93 3.34
CA ASP A 38 20.09 13.47 4.58
C ASP A 38 19.65 12.58 5.75
N PHE A 39 20.55 11.72 6.22
CA PHE A 39 20.31 10.80 7.32
C PHE A 39 20.40 11.46 8.70
N GLU A 40 20.85 12.72 8.80
CA GLU A 40 20.93 13.45 10.07
C GLU A 40 19.56 13.98 10.51
N LYS A 41 18.61 14.09 9.57
CA LYS A 41 17.23 14.50 9.89
C LYS A 41 16.54 13.45 10.76
N GLN A 42 16.27 13.84 12.01
CA GLN A 42 15.49 13.01 12.93
C GLN A 42 14.09 12.67 12.39
N SER A 43 13.48 13.56 11.60
CA SER A 43 12.20 13.32 10.94
C SER A 43 12.22 12.07 10.05
N LEU A 44 13.35 11.78 9.39
CA LEU A 44 13.55 10.57 8.58
C LEU A 44 13.45 9.31 9.45
N LEU A 45 14.17 9.29 10.57
CA LEU A 45 14.14 8.17 11.52
C LEU A 45 12.74 7.98 12.12
N VAL A 46 12.09 9.06 12.53
CA VAL A 46 10.72 9.02 13.06
C VAL A 46 9.74 8.44 12.03
N SER A 47 9.86 8.84 10.76
CA SER A 47 9.03 8.29 9.68
C SER A 47 9.27 6.78 9.49
N VAL A 48 10.52 6.35 9.39
CA VAL A 48 10.90 4.93 9.22
C VAL A 48 10.37 4.08 10.38
N CYS A 49 10.54 4.53 11.61
CA CYS A 49 10.04 3.86 12.81
C CYS A 49 8.51 3.82 12.86
N SER A 50 7.84 4.93 12.53
CA SER A 50 6.37 4.99 12.48
C SER A 50 5.78 4.05 11.43
N ILE A 51 6.42 3.94 10.26
CA ILE A 51 6.02 3.03 9.18
C ILE A 51 6.11 1.57 9.65
N ALA A 52 7.15 1.20 10.38
CA ALA A 52 7.31 -0.15 10.93
C ALA A 52 6.37 -0.43 12.11
N PHE A 53 6.15 0.58 12.96
CA PHE A 53 5.28 0.49 14.13
C PHE A 53 3.85 0.13 13.75
N ASN A 54 3.31 0.76 12.70
CA ASN A 54 1.92 0.56 12.28
C ASN A 54 1.55 -0.93 12.10
N PRO A 55 2.20 -1.69 11.20
CA PRO A 55 1.92 -3.12 11.03
C PRO A 55 2.23 -3.99 12.21
N LEU A 56 3.26 -3.64 12.97
CA LEU A 56 3.57 -4.33 14.20
C LEU A 56 2.43 -4.17 15.23
N PHE A 57 1.92 -2.96 15.38
CA PHE A 57 0.85 -2.63 16.31
C PHE A 57 -0.41 -3.45 16.01
N TRP A 58 -0.94 -3.39 14.78
CA TRP A 58 -2.19 -4.09 14.51
C TRP A 58 -2.04 -5.61 14.54
N ASN A 59 -0.90 -6.16 14.11
CA ASN A 59 -0.65 -7.59 14.23
C ASN A 59 -0.61 -8.06 15.68
N ILE A 60 0.08 -7.32 16.57
CA ILE A 60 0.14 -7.65 18.00
C ILE A 60 -1.24 -7.54 18.64
N VAL A 61 -1.90 -6.40 18.46
CA VAL A 61 -3.19 -6.12 19.10
C VAL A 61 -4.27 -7.08 18.62
N ALA A 62 -4.34 -7.37 17.32
CA ALA A 62 -5.31 -8.31 16.77
C ALA A 62 -5.07 -9.74 17.30
N ARG A 63 -3.81 -10.21 17.37
CA ARG A 63 -3.50 -11.52 17.96
C ARG A 63 -3.85 -11.59 19.44
N GLN A 64 -3.57 -10.52 20.20
CA GLN A 64 -4.00 -10.41 21.59
C GLN A 64 -5.52 -10.48 21.71
N GLU A 65 -6.26 -9.81 20.83
CA GLU A 65 -7.72 -9.92 20.77
C GLU A 65 -8.18 -11.35 20.43
N TYR A 66 -7.55 -12.01 19.46
CA TYR A 66 -7.94 -13.37 19.07
C TYR A 66 -7.78 -14.38 20.22
N HIS A 67 -6.66 -14.31 20.95
CA HIS A 67 -6.36 -15.27 22.02
C HIS A 67 -6.99 -14.90 23.37
N ASN A 68 -6.97 -13.61 23.75
CA ASN A 68 -7.29 -13.16 25.09
C ASN A 68 -8.54 -12.27 25.17
N LYS A 69 -9.14 -11.91 24.03
CA LYS A 69 -10.37 -11.09 23.94
C LYS A 69 -10.27 -9.76 24.71
N LEU A 70 -9.07 -9.20 24.79
CA LEU A 70 -8.76 -8.02 25.60
C LEU A 70 -9.64 -6.83 25.20
N LEU A 71 -9.74 -6.52 23.91
CA LEU A 71 -10.55 -5.39 23.45
C LEU A 71 -12.03 -5.70 23.61
N THR A 72 -12.48 -6.91 23.23
CA THR A 72 -13.88 -7.30 23.45
C THR A 72 -14.30 -7.11 24.91
N ASN A 73 -13.45 -7.49 25.88
CA ASN A 73 -13.72 -7.33 27.30
C ASN A 73 -13.74 -5.84 27.73
N LEU A 74 -12.80 -5.01 27.23
CA LEU A 74 -12.80 -3.57 27.46
C LEU A 74 -14.07 -2.87 26.94
N PHE A 75 -14.66 -3.40 25.87
CA PHE A 75 -15.92 -2.91 25.29
C PHE A 75 -17.15 -3.68 25.78
N GLY A 76 -17.10 -4.24 27.00
CA GLY A 76 -18.25 -4.85 27.67
C GLY A 76 -18.78 -6.12 27.00
N GLY A 77 -17.89 -6.91 26.40
CA GLY A 77 -18.24 -8.14 25.68
C GLY A 77 -18.71 -7.92 24.24
N ASN A 78 -18.70 -6.68 23.73
CA ASN A 78 -19.16 -6.39 22.38
C ASN A 78 -18.00 -6.35 21.36
N SER A 79 -17.72 -7.50 20.74
CA SER A 79 -16.63 -7.63 19.75
C SER A 79 -16.77 -6.73 18.54
N ARG A 80 -18.00 -6.40 18.10
CA ARG A 80 -18.19 -5.50 16.96
C ARG A 80 -17.81 -4.07 17.31
N ARG A 81 -18.23 -3.56 18.47
CA ARG A 81 -17.81 -2.22 18.95
C ARG A 81 -16.30 -2.15 19.14
N ALA A 82 -15.71 -3.20 19.72
CA ALA A 82 -14.26 -3.31 19.89
C ALA A 82 -13.51 -3.29 18.55
N CYS A 83 -14.00 -4.02 17.54
CA CYS A 83 -13.44 -4.02 16.19
C CYS A 83 -13.52 -2.63 15.53
N TYR A 84 -14.65 -1.92 15.63
CA TYR A 84 -14.76 -0.56 15.11
C TYR A 84 -13.85 0.44 15.84
N ALA A 85 -13.65 0.27 17.14
CA ALA A 85 -12.69 1.07 17.89
C ALA A 85 -11.26 0.83 17.40
N LEU A 86 -10.87 -0.45 17.22
CA LEU A 86 -9.56 -0.79 16.66
C LEU A 86 -9.41 -0.23 15.23
N ALA A 87 -10.44 -0.32 14.40
CA ALA A 87 -10.45 0.25 13.05
C ALA A 87 -10.18 1.76 13.07
N ALA A 88 -10.87 2.50 13.95
CA ALA A 88 -10.64 3.94 14.12
C ALA A 88 -9.21 4.24 14.58
N THR A 89 -8.66 3.44 15.49
CA THR A 89 -7.26 3.57 15.95
C THR A 89 -6.26 3.32 14.82
N ILE A 90 -6.39 2.19 14.09
CA ILE A 90 -5.48 1.85 12.99
C ILE A 90 -5.54 2.91 11.89
N PHE A 91 -6.74 3.36 11.52
CA PHE A 91 -6.91 4.41 10.53
C PHE A 91 -6.24 5.72 10.97
N SER A 92 -6.44 6.14 12.23
CA SER A 92 -5.83 7.35 12.78
C SER A 92 -4.30 7.27 12.83
N LEU A 93 -3.76 6.13 13.25
CA LEU A 93 -2.32 5.86 13.20
C LEU A 93 -1.78 5.86 11.75
N GLY A 94 -2.58 5.42 10.79
CA GLY A 94 -2.30 5.56 9.36
C GLY A 94 -2.15 7.02 8.93
N LEU A 95 -3.09 7.88 9.31
CA LEU A 95 -3.03 9.32 9.01
C LEU A 95 -1.80 9.99 9.62
N ILE A 96 -1.48 9.66 10.88
CA ILE A 96 -0.30 10.18 11.57
C ILE A 96 0.99 9.72 10.87
N ARG A 97 1.10 8.43 10.52
CA ARG A 97 2.24 7.88 9.76
C ARG A 97 2.43 8.61 8.44
N ASP A 98 1.35 8.84 7.70
CA ASP A 98 1.41 9.48 6.38
C ASP A 98 1.81 10.94 6.49
N TRP A 99 1.34 11.63 7.53
CA TRP A 99 1.80 12.98 7.86
C TRP A 99 3.28 13.02 8.24
N LEU A 100 3.75 12.10 9.09
CA LEU A 100 5.16 11.99 9.47
C LEU A 100 6.05 11.70 8.26
N TYR A 101 5.62 10.81 7.37
CA TYR A 101 6.30 10.53 6.12
C TYR A 101 6.42 11.76 5.24
N LYS A 102 5.31 12.45 4.97
CA LYS A 102 5.30 13.63 4.12
C LYS A 102 6.20 14.73 4.70
N SER A 103 6.09 15.00 6.01
CA SER A 103 6.95 15.97 6.70
C SER A 103 8.43 15.61 6.57
N ALA A 104 8.78 14.33 6.80
CA ALA A 104 10.15 13.86 6.71
C ALA A 104 10.75 14.04 5.31
N ILE A 105 10.04 13.67 4.24
CA ILE A 105 10.57 13.81 2.88
C ILE A 105 10.57 15.26 2.39
N GLN A 106 9.73 16.14 2.95
CA GLN A 106 9.76 17.56 2.59
C GLN A 106 11.08 18.22 3.05
N GLU A 107 11.63 17.81 4.18
CA GLU A 107 12.93 18.27 4.70
C GLU A 107 14.14 17.72 3.93
N GLN A 108 13.94 16.74 3.04
CA GLN A 108 15.01 16.08 2.30
C GLN A 108 15.38 16.84 1.01
N PRO A 109 16.61 16.69 0.50
CA PRO A 109 17.01 17.25 -0.79
C PRO A 109 16.10 16.77 -1.94
N SER A 110 15.85 17.65 -2.91
CA SER A 110 15.14 17.28 -4.14
C SER A 110 16.14 16.99 -5.26
N HIS A 111 15.77 16.12 -6.21
CA HIS A 111 16.65 15.77 -7.32
C HIS A 111 16.05 16.15 -8.68
N PRO A 112 16.80 16.83 -9.58
CA PRO A 112 16.29 17.30 -10.87
C PRO A 112 15.66 16.21 -11.75
N LEU A 113 16.24 14.99 -11.76
CA LEU A 113 15.69 13.86 -12.53
C LEU A 113 14.26 13.46 -12.10
N LEU A 114 13.90 13.72 -10.84
CA LEU A 114 12.56 13.42 -10.32
C LEU A 114 11.58 14.60 -10.49
N GLN A 115 12.04 15.75 -11.00
CA GLN A 115 11.21 16.94 -11.21
C GLN A 115 10.74 17.11 -12.66
N THR A 116 10.99 16.11 -13.50
CA THR A 116 10.59 16.09 -14.91
C THR A 116 9.06 15.93 -15.06
N PRO A 117 8.48 16.38 -16.19
CA PRO A 117 7.06 16.14 -16.50
C PRO A 117 6.69 14.64 -16.50
N ILE A 118 7.61 13.78 -16.94
CA ILE A 118 7.43 12.32 -16.93
C ILE A 118 7.33 11.81 -15.49
N SER A 119 8.22 12.25 -14.59
CA SER A 119 8.16 11.89 -13.17
C SER A 119 6.81 12.28 -12.54
N ARG A 120 6.31 13.49 -12.84
CA ARG A 120 4.99 13.95 -12.36
C ARG A 120 3.83 13.10 -12.92
N LEU A 121 3.88 12.74 -14.21
CA LEU A 121 2.87 11.86 -14.82
C LEU A 121 2.84 10.48 -14.14
N VAL A 122 4.02 9.88 -13.95
CA VAL A 122 4.15 8.59 -13.24
C VAL A 122 3.65 8.72 -11.80
N ALA A 123 3.96 9.82 -11.12
CA ALA A 123 3.47 10.09 -9.78
C ALA A 123 1.93 10.10 -9.70
N PHE A 124 1.25 10.82 -10.61
CA PHE A 124 -0.21 10.85 -10.65
C PHE A 124 -0.81 9.49 -11.01
N ALA A 125 -0.21 8.74 -11.94
CA ALA A 125 -0.65 7.39 -12.27
C ALA A 125 -0.57 6.46 -11.05
N LEU A 126 0.56 6.48 -10.33
CA LEU A 126 0.75 5.70 -9.11
C LEU A 126 -0.25 6.06 -8.01
N LEU A 127 -0.48 7.37 -7.78
CA LEU A 127 -1.43 7.84 -6.78
C LEU A 127 -2.86 7.44 -7.14
N ALA A 128 -3.26 7.60 -8.40
CA ALA A 128 -4.60 7.23 -8.87
C ALA A 128 -4.83 5.72 -8.75
N SER A 129 -3.93 4.91 -9.31
CA SER A 129 -4.02 3.46 -9.25
C SER A 129 -3.94 2.94 -7.80
N GLY A 130 -3.07 3.53 -6.97
CA GLY A 130 -2.95 3.14 -5.57
C GLY A 130 -4.22 3.41 -4.77
N ASN A 131 -4.84 4.59 -4.94
CA ASN A 131 -6.12 4.90 -4.32
C ASN A 131 -7.25 4.00 -4.83
N VAL A 132 -7.28 3.69 -6.13
CA VAL A 132 -8.25 2.75 -6.69
C VAL A 132 -8.13 1.39 -5.99
N LEU A 133 -6.92 0.84 -5.84
CA LEU A 133 -6.71 -0.43 -5.14
C LEU A 133 -7.18 -0.37 -3.69
N VAL A 134 -6.76 0.64 -2.91
CA VAL A 134 -7.10 0.77 -1.49
C VAL A 134 -8.60 0.94 -1.28
N LEU A 135 -9.23 1.85 -2.03
CA LEU A 135 -10.65 2.17 -1.85
C LEU A 135 -11.54 1.01 -2.30
N SER A 136 -11.24 0.40 -3.44
CA SER A 136 -12.04 -0.73 -3.93
C SER A 136 -11.89 -1.99 -3.07
N SER A 137 -10.70 -2.26 -2.51
CA SER A 137 -10.55 -3.37 -1.57
C SER A 137 -11.27 -3.11 -0.26
N THR A 138 -11.20 -1.88 0.26
CA THR A 138 -11.91 -1.48 1.48
C THR A 138 -13.42 -1.58 1.28
N TRP A 139 -13.91 -1.17 0.11
CA TRP A 139 -15.31 -1.33 -0.28
C TRP A 139 -15.73 -2.80 -0.30
N ALA A 140 -14.92 -3.67 -0.92
CA ALA A 140 -15.25 -5.08 -1.07
C ALA A 140 -15.20 -5.87 0.26
N LEU A 141 -14.27 -5.52 1.16
CA LEU A 141 -14.13 -6.14 2.48
C LEU A 141 -15.05 -5.51 3.55
N GLY A 142 -15.45 -4.26 3.36
CA GLY A 142 -16.04 -3.43 4.41
C GLY A 142 -15.06 -3.11 5.53
N ILE A 143 -15.51 -2.33 6.52
CA ILE A 143 -14.65 -1.89 7.64
C ILE A 143 -14.13 -3.08 8.44
N THR A 144 -14.98 -4.04 8.81
CA THR A 144 -14.54 -5.17 9.63
C THR A 144 -13.61 -6.11 8.86
N GLY A 145 -13.83 -6.34 7.57
CA GLY A 145 -12.90 -7.16 6.78
C GLY A 145 -11.55 -6.46 6.54
N THR A 146 -11.56 -5.13 6.46
CA THR A 146 -10.35 -4.31 6.28
C THR A 146 -9.51 -4.22 7.56
N PHE A 147 -10.17 -4.09 8.71
CA PHE A 147 -9.52 -3.82 10.00
C PHE A 147 -9.60 -5.02 10.95
N LEU A 148 -9.24 -6.21 10.45
CA LEU A 148 -8.94 -7.40 11.27
C LEU A 148 -10.13 -7.95 12.08
N GLY A 149 -11.35 -7.80 11.56
CA GLY A 149 -12.57 -8.29 12.21
C GLY A 149 -12.63 -9.80 12.39
N ASP A 150 -11.87 -10.56 11.61
CA ASP A 150 -11.70 -12.00 11.77
C ASP A 150 -11.09 -12.38 13.13
N TYR A 151 -10.20 -11.56 13.69
CA TYR A 151 -9.64 -11.75 15.03
C TYR A 151 -10.69 -11.55 16.14
N PHE A 152 -11.73 -10.76 15.86
CA PHE A 152 -12.91 -10.57 16.70
C PHE A 152 -13.99 -11.64 16.48
N GLY A 153 -13.78 -12.60 15.57
CA GLY A 153 -14.77 -13.60 15.18
C GLY A 153 -15.82 -13.09 14.20
N ILE A 154 -15.61 -11.92 13.59
CA ILE A 154 -16.50 -11.34 12.57
C ILE A 154 -16.00 -11.81 11.20
N LEU A 155 -16.40 -13.02 10.81
CA LEU A 155 -15.91 -13.67 9.60
C LEU A 155 -16.81 -13.37 8.40
N MET A 156 -16.20 -13.13 7.24
CA MET A 156 -16.93 -13.04 5.97
C MET A 156 -17.38 -14.43 5.53
N ASP A 157 -18.56 -14.57 4.93
CA ASP A 157 -19.05 -15.88 4.51
C ASP A 157 -18.20 -16.53 3.41
N ARG A 158 -17.60 -15.72 2.55
CA ARG A 158 -16.78 -16.14 1.42
C ARG A 158 -15.59 -15.20 1.24
N ILE A 159 -14.49 -15.76 0.74
CA ILE A 159 -13.32 -15.00 0.33
C ILE A 159 -13.72 -14.09 -0.83
N VAL A 160 -13.28 -12.84 -0.79
CA VAL A 160 -13.46 -11.89 -1.89
C VAL A 160 -12.47 -12.22 -2.99
N THR A 161 -12.97 -12.63 -4.14
CA THR A 161 -12.15 -13.00 -5.32
C THR A 161 -12.34 -12.04 -6.50
N GLY A 162 -13.24 -11.06 -6.39
CA GLY A 162 -13.46 -10.04 -7.41
C GLY A 162 -12.44 -8.91 -7.35
N PHE A 163 -12.66 -7.85 -8.13
CA PHE A 163 -11.81 -6.67 -8.10
C PHE A 163 -11.79 -6.01 -6.70
N PRO A 164 -10.61 -5.59 -6.19
CA PRO A 164 -9.27 -5.65 -6.81
C PRO A 164 -8.46 -6.93 -6.51
N PHE A 165 -9.02 -7.89 -5.77
CA PHE A 165 -8.36 -9.14 -5.36
C PHE A 165 -8.10 -10.12 -6.50
N ASN A 166 -8.80 -10.01 -7.64
CA ASN A 166 -8.48 -10.76 -8.86
C ASN A 166 -7.25 -10.21 -9.61
N VAL A 167 -6.76 -9.01 -9.27
CA VAL A 167 -5.60 -8.37 -9.91
C VAL A 167 -4.33 -8.58 -9.08
N CYS A 168 -4.44 -8.47 -7.76
CA CYS A 168 -3.32 -8.70 -6.84
C CYS A 168 -3.82 -9.21 -5.48
N GLY A 169 -3.00 -9.98 -4.76
CA GLY A 169 -3.43 -10.64 -3.52
C GLY A 169 -3.65 -9.71 -2.33
N ALA A 170 -2.90 -8.61 -2.24
CA ALA A 170 -2.91 -7.67 -1.12
C ALA A 170 -3.10 -6.21 -1.62
N PRO A 171 -4.26 -5.89 -2.23
CA PRO A 171 -4.48 -4.62 -2.94
C PRO A 171 -4.27 -3.37 -2.07
N MET A 172 -4.61 -3.42 -0.78
CA MET A 172 -4.36 -2.31 0.15
C MET A 172 -2.86 -2.03 0.34
N TYR A 173 -2.07 -3.09 0.50
CA TYR A 173 -0.63 -3.00 0.71
C TYR A 173 0.09 -2.51 -0.56
N TRP A 174 -0.31 -3.02 -1.73
CA TRP A 174 0.16 -2.53 -3.03
C TRP A 174 -0.22 -1.07 -3.25
N GLY A 175 -1.49 -0.74 -3.07
CA GLY A 175 -1.98 0.61 -3.33
C GLY A 175 -1.42 1.67 -2.38
N SER A 176 -1.18 1.29 -1.11
CA SER A 176 -0.44 2.12 -0.16
C SER A 176 1.01 2.31 -0.63
N THR A 177 1.74 1.25 -0.99
CA THR A 177 3.12 1.35 -1.51
C THR A 177 3.22 2.27 -2.73
N MET A 178 2.27 2.15 -3.66
CA MET A 178 2.15 3.04 -4.82
C MET A 178 1.91 4.50 -4.40
N SER A 179 1.12 4.73 -3.36
CA SER A 179 0.87 6.08 -2.85
C SER A 179 2.12 6.71 -2.20
N PHE A 180 2.91 5.93 -1.47
CA PHE A 180 4.21 6.38 -0.96
C PHE A 180 5.16 6.76 -2.11
N LEU A 181 5.30 5.88 -3.11
CA LEU A 181 6.16 6.12 -4.27
C LEU A 181 5.70 7.32 -5.09
N GLY A 182 4.40 7.38 -5.39
CA GLY A 182 3.79 8.46 -6.14
C GLY A 182 4.01 9.81 -5.44
N THR A 183 3.89 9.86 -4.11
CA THR A 183 4.19 11.08 -3.34
C THR A 183 5.67 11.46 -3.42
N ALA A 184 6.59 10.47 -3.32
CA ALA A 184 8.03 10.71 -3.44
C ALA A 184 8.41 11.32 -4.79
N LEU A 185 7.85 10.77 -5.88
CA LEU A 185 8.05 11.25 -7.25
C LEU A 185 7.41 12.62 -7.46
N LEU A 186 6.20 12.84 -6.96
CA LEU A 186 5.50 14.12 -7.08
C LEU A 186 6.28 15.26 -6.43
N LEU A 187 6.89 15.00 -5.27
CA LEU A 187 7.72 15.97 -4.54
C LEU A 187 9.19 16.00 -4.99
N GLY A 188 9.60 15.08 -5.87
CA GLY A 188 10.96 14.98 -6.38
C GLY A 188 12.00 14.57 -5.33
N LYS A 189 11.63 13.73 -4.36
CA LYS A 189 12.44 13.41 -3.17
C LYS A 189 13.04 12.00 -3.25
N PRO A 190 14.37 11.83 -3.43
CA PRO A 190 15.00 10.51 -3.46
C PRO A 190 14.83 9.73 -2.15
N ALA A 191 14.89 10.42 -1.01
CA ALA A 191 14.62 9.82 0.30
C ALA A 191 13.23 9.16 0.37
N GLY A 192 12.23 9.71 -0.31
CA GLY A 192 10.89 9.09 -0.38
C GLY A 192 10.87 7.77 -1.15
N ILE A 193 11.74 7.61 -2.16
CA ILE A 193 11.90 6.34 -2.89
C ILE A 193 12.54 5.30 -1.96
N LEU A 194 13.57 5.69 -1.19
CA LEU A 194 14.18 4.83 -0.18
C LEU A 194 13.16 4.39 0.89
N ILE A 195 12.37 5.34 1.41
CA ILE A 195 11.31 5.02 2.39
C ILE A 195 10.22 4.14 1.75
N THR A 196 9.91 4.31 0.46
CA THR A 196 8.98 3.42 -0.24
C THR A 196 9.49 1.98 -0.26
N ALA A 197 10.79 1.76 -0.50
CA ALA A 197 11.38 0.42 -0.42
C ALA A 197 11.26 -0.16 1.00
N TRP A 198 11.43 0.68 2.03
CA TRP A 198 11.19 0.30 3.43
C TRP A 198 9.72 -0.07 3.69
N VAL A 199 8.76 0.72 3.19
CA VAL A 199 7.32 0.42 3.27
C VAL A 199 7.03 -0.95 2.65
N TYR A 200 7.51 -1.20 1.43
CA TYR A 200 7.32 -2.47 0.74
C TYR A 200 7.89 -3.64 1.55
N PHE A 201 9.10 -3.51 2.08
CA PHE A 201 9.74 -4.52 2.92
C PHE A 201 8.91 -4.82 4.18
N VAL A 202 8.51 -3.78 4.91
CA VAL A 202 7.68 -3.91 6.13
C VAL A 202 6.35 -4.58 5.81
N TYR A 203 5.71 -4.23 4.68
CA TYR A 203 4.47 -4.85 4.24
C TYR A 203 4.63 -6.33 3.86
N CYS A 204 5.72 -6.69 3.19
CA CYS A 204 6.04 -8.10 2.93
C CYS A 204 6.19 -8.90 4.23
N LEU A 205 6.84 -8.32 5.25
CA LEU A 205 6.92 -8.95 6.56
C LEU A 205 5.55 -9.08 7.20
N ALA A 206 4.74 -8.00 7.22
CA ALA A 206 3.40 -8.02 7.79
C ALA A 206 2.53 -9.13 7.17
N LEU A 207 2.49 -9.21 5.85
CA LEU A 207 1.73 -10.23 5.12
C LEU A 207 2.21 -11.66 5.44
N ARG A 208 3.52 -11.86 5.60
CA ARG A 208 4.07 -13.18 5.97
C ARG A 208 3.59 -13.67 7.34
N TYR A 209 3.24 -12.76 8.24
CA TYR A 209 2.65 -13.09 9.54
C TYR A 209 1.11 -13.13 9.48
N GLU A 210 0.48 -12.22 8.74
CA GLU A 210 -0.97 -12.05 8.66
C GLU A 210 -1.65 -13.18 7.87
N ASP A 211 -1.20 -13.44 6.63
CA ASP A 211 -1.88 -14.35 5.70
C ASP A 211 -2.07 -15.77 6.25
N PRO A 212 -1.03 -16.43 6.83
CA PRO A 212 -1.20 -17.78 7.37
C PRO A 212 -2.16 -17.81 8.57
N PHE A 213 -2.19 -16.74 9.37
CA PHE A 213 -3.02 -16.67 10.55
C PHE A 213 -4.48 -16.49 10.19
N THR A 214 -4.79 -15.55 9.29
CA THR A 214 -6.14 -15.38 8.76
C THR A 214 -6.62 -16.66 8.06
N ALA A 215 -5.79 -17.30 7.23
CA ALA A 215 -6.13 -18.59 6.63
C ALA A 215 -6.47 -19.67 7.68
N ALA A 216 -5.73 -19.72 8.79
CA ALA A 216 -6.00 -20.66 9.88
C ALA A 216 -7.33 -20.38 10.60
N ILE A 217 -7.72 -19.11 10.79
CA ILE A 217 -9.01 -18.72 11.37
C ILE A 217 -10.15 -19.22 10.48
N TYR A 218 -10.09 -18.97 9.17
CA TYR A 218 -11.12 -19.39 8.22
C TYR A 218 -11.18 -20.92 8.09
N ALA A 219 -10.03 -21.61 8.07
CA ALA A 219 -9.98 -23.07 8.07
C ALA A 219 -10.58 -23.67 9.34
N LYS A 220 -10.40 -23.03 10.51
CA LYS A 220 -11.04 -23.45 11.76
C LYS A 220 -12.56 -23.32 11.68
N ARG A 221 -13.07 -22.18 11.22
CA ARG A 221 -14.52 -21.97 11.00
C ARG A 221 -15.11 -23.04 10.09
N ASP A 222 -14.46 -23.37 8.99
CA ASP A 222 -14.98 -24.34 8.02
C ASP A 222 -15.05 -25.76 8.61
N ARG A 223 -14.07 -26.16 9.43
CA ARG A 223 -14.12 -27.42 10.19
C ARG A 223 -15.29 -27.45 11.18
N GLU A 224 -15.52 -26.36 11.92
CA GLU A 224 -16.61 -26.26 12.90
C GLU A 224 -18.00 -26.28 12.21
N ARG A 225 -18.13 -25.64 11.05
CA ARG A 225 -19.35 -25.71 10.22
C ARG A 225 -19.60 -27.12 9.68
N ALA A 226 -18.55 -27.82 9.23
CA ALA A 226 -18.69 -29.20 8.76
C ALA A 226 -19.09 -30.17 9.89
N ALA A 227 -18.53 -29.98 11.09
CA ALA A 227 -18.86 -30.80 12.26
C ALA A 227 -20.32 -30.59 12.72
N SER A 228 -20.79 -29.34 12.75
CA SER A 228 -22.18 -29.03 13.13
C SER A 228 -23.20 -29.46 12.05
N GLY A 229 -22.89 -29.29 10.77
CA GLY A 229 -23.72 -29.80 9.67
C GLY A 229 -23.80 -31.33 9.57
N GLY A 230 -22.72 -32.03 9.96
CA GLY A 230 -22.70 -33.50 10.09
C GLY A 230 -23.48 -34.02 11.29
N ALA A 231 -23.55 -33.26 12.39
CA ALA A 231 -24.32 -33.62 13.58
C ALA A 231 -25.85 -33.58 13.33
N VAL A 232 -26.34 -32.59 12.57
CA VAL A 232 -27.75 -32.48 12.19
C VAL A 232 -28.20 -33.65 11.30
N LYS A 233 -27.33 -34.11 10.38
CA LYS A 233 -27.61 -35.27 9.51
C LYS A 233 -27.57 -36.63 10.21
N LYS A 234 -27.00 -36.74 11.41
CA LYS A 234 -26.96 -37.98 12.20
C LYS A 234 -28.14 -38.14 13.17
N GLN A 235 -28.95 -37.09 13.34
CA GLN A 235 -30.11 -37.06 14.23
C GLN A 235 -31.46 -37.11 13.48
N THR A 236 -31.44 -37.32 12.17
CA THR A 236 -32.62 -37.59 11.32
C THR A 236 -32.57 -39.02 10.80
#